data_AF-A0A434GCD1-F1
#
_entry.id   AF-A0A434GCD1-F1
#
_cell.length_a   1.000
_cell.length_b   1.000
_cell.length_c   1.000
_cell.angle_alpha   90.00
_cell.angle_beta   90.00
_cell.angle_gamma   90.00
#
_symmetry.space_group_name_H-M   'P 1'
#
loop_
_entity.id
_entity.type
_entity.pdbx_description
1 polymer ?
#
loop_
_entity_poly.entity_id
_entity_poly.type
_entity_poly.pdbx_seq_one_letter_code
_entity_poly.pdbx_strand_id
1 'polypeptide(L)'
;VAIRSEDGVRGVATSGWRGRSFSLGIADAVTVLARTGAEADAAATLIANAVDLPGHPAIARAAARDLAPDSDLGERLVTQGVGALTPGEVARALDNGLAVAEDFRRRGLIAASALFLAGEARISGSVTLAAPNKHAQEEFADA
;
A
#
# COMPACT_ATOMS: atom_id res chain seq x y z
N VAL A 1 -8.40 7.01 10.31
CA VAL A 1 -8.40 7.98 9.19
C VAL A 1 -9.84 8.32 8.85
N ALA A 2 -10.18 9.61 8.78
CA ALA A 2 -11.49 10.07 8.31
C ALA A 2 -11.27 10.77 6.97
N ILE A 3 -12.09 10.45 5.97
CA ILE A 3 -12.07 11.08 4.64
C ILE A 3 -13.41 11.80 4.49
N ARG A 4 -13.37 13.09 4.21
CA ARG A 4 -14.55 13.95 4.07
C ARG A 4 -14.79 14.30 2.61
N SER A 5 -15.98 14.83 2.31
CA SER A 5 -16.33 15.18 0.92
C SER A 5 -15.43 16.31 0.39
N GLU A 6 -15.02 17.23 1.27
CA GLU A 6 -14.15 18.36 0.99
C GLU A 6 -12.68 17.99 0.69
N ASP A 7 -12.22 16.78 1.06
CA ASP A 7 -10.80 16.38 0.91
C ASP A 7 -10.39 16.09 -0.55
N GLY A 8 -11.31 16.12 -1.50
CA GLY A 8 -11.03 15.86 -2.93
C GLY A 8 -10.61 14.42 -3.26
N VAL A 9 -10.54 13.52 -2.27
CA VAL A 9 -10.28 12.08 -2.46
C VAL A 9 -11.54 11.41 -3.00
N ARG A 10 -11.43 10.72 -4.13
CA ARG A 10 -12.51 9.90 -4.72
C ARG A 10 -12.05 8.49 -5.11
N GLY A 11 -10.77 8.18 -4.88
CA GLY A 11 -10.20 6.86 -5.10
C GLY A 11 -9.46 6.36 -3.87
N VAL A 12 -9.67 5.08 -3.58
CA VAL A 12 -8.89 4.30 -2.62
C VAL A 12 -8.58 2.95 -3.25
N ALA A 13 -7.35 2.49 -3.08
CA ALA A 13 -6.94 1.15 -3.47
C ALA A 13 -5.86 0.64 -2.52
N THR A 14 -5.76 -0.68 -2.44
CA THR A 14 -4.78 -1.36 -1.59
C THR A 14 -4.05 -2.43 -2.39
N SER A 15 -2.72 -2.46 -2.30
CA SER A 15 -1.87 -3.47 -2.94
C SER A 15 -0.91 -4.08 -1.93
N GLY A 16 -0.49 -5.33 -2.14
CA GLY A 16 0.40 -6.06 -1.24
C GLY A 16 0.69 -7.46 -1.77
N TRP A 17 1.79 -8.06 -1.31
CA TRP A 17 2.28 -9.32 -1.88
C TRP A 17 1.43 -10.56 -1.57
N ARG A 18 0.61 -10.49 -0.52
CA ARG A 18 -0.34 -11.56 -0.14
C ARG A 18 -1.72 -11.42 -0.80
N GLY A 19 -1.86 -10.49 -1.74
CA GLY A 19 -3.11 -10.29 -2.47
C GLY A 19 -3.38 -11.37 -3.51
N ARG A 20 -4.49 -11.22 -4.24
CA ARG A 20 -4.86 -12.10 -5.37
C ARG A 20 -3.97 -11.90 -6.61
N SER A 21 -3.29 -10.76 -6.69
CA SER A 21 -2.44 -10.37 -7.81
C SER A 21 -0.99 -10.51 -7.41
N PHE A 22 -0.14 -10.86 -8.38
CA PHE A 22 1.29 -10.90 -8.16
C PHE A 22 1.87 -9.51 -7.83
N SER A 23 2.75 -9.47 -6.84
CA SER A 23 3.53 -8.28 -6.49
C SER A 23 5.02 -8.56 -6.68
N LEU A 24 5.77 -7.52 -7.06
CA LEU A 24 7.22 -7.57 -7.17
C LEU A 24 7.90 -7.23 -5.83
N GLY A 25 7.22 -6.46 -4.98
CA GLY A 25 7.71 -6.04 -3.67
C GLY A 25 7.23 -6.94 -2.54
N ILE A 26 7.46 -6.49 -1.31
CA ILE A 26 7.21 -7.26 -0.08
C ILE A 26 6.27 -6.56 0.90
N ALA A 27 5.69 -5.40 0.56
CA ALA A 27 4.70 -4.76 1.42
C ALA A 27 3.52 -5.69 1.75
N ASP A 28 3.20 -5.82 3.03
CA ASP A 28 2.01 -6.55 3.47
C ASP A 28 0.75 -5.85 2.95
N ALA A 29 0.73 -4.52 3.03
CA ALA A 29 -0.30 -3.67 2.45
C ALA A 29 0.24 -2.27 2.19
N VAL A 30 -0.22 -1.67 1.09
CA VAL A 30 -0.09 -0.25 0.80
C VAL A 30 -1.46 0.25 0.39
N THR A 31 -2.02 1.17 1.16
CA THR A 31 -3.30 1.83 0.84
C THR A 31 -3.03 3.24 0.37
N VAL A 32 -3.60 3.62 -0.77
CA VAL A 32 -3.41 4.94 -1.39
C VAL A 32 -4.74 5.66 -1.52
N LEU A 33 -4.72 6.97 -1.28
CA LEU A 33 -5.83 7.89 -1.49
C LEU A 33 -5.49 8.83 -2.65
N ALA A 34 -6.35 8.92 -3.66
CA ALA A 34 -6.15 9.75 -4.84
C ALA A 34 -7.47 10.37 -5.34
N ARG A 35 -7.40 11.19 -6.40
CA ARG A 35 -8.59 11.84 -6.99
C ARG A 35 -9.46 10.87 -7.75
N THR A 36 -8.94 9.72 -8.16
CA THR A 36 -9.69 8.67 -8.87
C THR A 36 -9.26 7.28 -8.40
N GLY A 37 -10.15 6.29 -8.57
CA GLY A 37 -9.84 4.89 -8.26
C GLY A 37 -8.67 4.35 -9.08
N ALA A 38 -8.59 4.72 -10.37
CA ALA A 38 -7.51 4.27 -11.26
C ALA A 38 -6.13 4.84 -10.85
N GLU A 39 -6.06 6.12 -10.48
CA GLU A 39 -4.83 6.71 -9.94
C GLU A 39 -4.42 6.01 -8.62
N ALA A 40 -5.39 5.74 -7.74
CA ALA A 40 -5.12 5.06 -6.48
C ALA A 40 -4.60 3.63 -6.71
N ASP A 41 -5.21 2.86 -7.61
CA ASP A 41 -4.84 1.47 -7.90
C ASP A 41 -3.45 1.35 -8.53
N ALA A 42 -3.17 2.19 -9.53
CA ALA A 42 -1.84 2.26 -10.15
C ALA A 42 -0.77 2.67 -9.12
N ALA A 43 -1.04 3.71 -8.31
CA ALA A 43 -0.10 4.17 -7.31
C ALA A 43 0.12 3.15 -6.19
N ALA A 44 -0.94 2.47 -5.71
CA ALA A 44 -0.82 1.43 -4.69
C ALA A 44 0.09 0.30 -5.17
N THR A 45 -0.08 -0.14 -6.42
CA THR A 45 0.76 -1.17 -7.05
C THR A 45 2.21 -0.74 -7.16
N LEU A 46 2.48 0.48 -7.64
CA LEU A 46 3.84 0.98 -7.81
C LEU A 46 4.55 1.19 -6.47
N ILE A 47 3.85 1.74 -5.46
CA ILE A 47 4.42 1.96 -4.13
C ILE A 47 4.66 0.63 -3.40
N ALA A 48 3.72 -0.32 -3.49
CA ALA A 48 3.90 -1.65 -2.90
C ALA A 48 5.10 -2.39 -3.50
N ASN A 49 5.29 -2.29 -4.82
CA ASN A 49 6.45 -2.87 -5.50
C ASN A 49 7.77 -2.17 -5.11
N ALA A 50 7.72 -0.90 -4.70
CA ALA A 50 8.90 -0.17 -4.23
C ALA A 50 9.28 -0.49 -2.78
N VAL A 51 8.36 -1.02 -1.97
CA VAL A 51 8.70 -1.63 -0.68
C VAL A 51 9.36 -2.96 -0.95
N ASP A 52 10.68 -2.94 -1.13
CA ASP A 52 11.43 -4.13 -1.52
C ASP A 52 12.89 -4.13 -1.03
N LEU A 53 13.48 -5.33 -1.00
CA LEU A 53 14.90 -5.60 -0.80
C LEU A 53 15.39 -6.53 -1.92
N PRO A 54 15.88 -5.98 -3.05
CA PRO A 54 16.34 -6.78 -4.18
C PRO A 54 17.48 -7.72 -3.79
N GLY A 55 17.40 -8.99 -4.21
CA GLY A 55 18.43 -10.01 -3.94
C GLY A 55 18.52 -10.50 -2.49
N HIS A 56 17.61 -10.09 -1.61
CA HIS A 56 17.62 -10.52 -0.22
C HIS A 56 17.27 -12.01 -0.06
N PRO A 57 18.07 -12.81 0.68
CA PRO A 57 17.91 -14.27 0.74
C PRO A 57 16.62 -14.71 1.45
N ALA A 58 16.06 -13.87 2.34
CA ALA A 58 14.79 -14.17 3.00
C ALA A 58 13.55 -13.94 2.11
N ILE A 59 13.71 -13.42 0.87
CA ILE A 59 12.59 -13.17 -0.04
C ILE A 59 12.63 -14.17 -1.18
N ALA A 60 11.73 -15.14 -1.13
CA ALA A 60 11.55 -16.11 -2.20
C ALA A 60 10.80 -15.47 -3.36
N ARG A 61 11.34 -15.58 -4.57
CA ARG A 61 10.71 -15.09 -5.80
C ARG A 61 10.73 -16.17 -6.88
N ALA A 62 9.75 -16.13 -7.76
CA ALA A 62 9.68 -16.96 -8.97
C ALA A 62 9.23 -16.09 -10.16
N ALA A 63 9.52 -16.50 -11.39
CA ALA A 63 8.97 -15.80 -12.53
C ALA A 63 7.45 -15.96 -12.55
N ALA A 64 6.72 -14.89 -12.88
CA ALA A 64 5.26 -14.93 -12.90
C ALA A 64 4.71 -16.04 -13.82
N ARG A 65 5.36 -16.27 -14.97
CA ARG A 65 5.01 -17.33 -15.92
C ARG A 65 5.11 -18.75 -15.35
N ASP A 66 6.00 -18.97 -14.39
CA ASP A 66 6.18 -20.30 -13.79
C ASP A 66 5.01 -20.64 -12.85
N LEU A 67 4.31 -19.61 -12.36
CA LEU A 67 3.18 -19.71 -11.45
C LEU A 67 1.84 -19.62 -12.17
N ALA A 68 1.75 -18.73 -13.16
CA ALA A 68 0.61 -18.57 -14.05
C ALA A 68 1.12 -18.30 -15.47
N PRO A 69 1.13 -19.32 -16.36
CA PRO A 69 1.71 -19.21 -17.70
C PRO A 69 1.16 -18.06 -18.56
N ASP A 70 -0.11 -17.70 -18.34
CA ASP A 70 -0.80 -16.62 -19.05
C ASP A 70 -0.63 -15.24 -18.37
N SER A 71 0.25 -15.13 -17.36
CA SER A 71 0.50 -13.85 -16.69
C SER A 71 1.14 -12.84 -17.64
N ASP A 72 0.55 -11.66 -17.69
CA ASP A 72 1.06 -10.46 -18.36
C ASP A 72 2.42 -9.99 -17.82
N LEU A 73 2.81 -10.40 -16.60
CA LEU A 73 4.10 -10.10 -16.00
C LEU A 73 5.25 -10.93 -16.57
N GLY A 74 4.97 -12.07 -17.23
CA GLY A 74 5.97 -12.87 -17.92
C GLY A 74 7.14 -13.33 -17.04
N GLU A 75 8.38 -12.96 -17.41
CA GLU A 75 9.61 -13.33 -16.67
C GLU A 75 9.83 -12.50 -15.38
N ARG A 76 8.97 -11.52 -15.08
CA ARG A 76 9.17 -10.69 -13.89
C ARG A 76 9.09 -11.55 -12.63
N LEU A 77 10.06 -11.34 -11.75
CA LEU A 77 10.13 -12.04 -10.47
C LEU A 77 9.10 -11.49 -9.50
N VAL A 78 8.18 -12.34 -9.08
CA VAL A 78 7.11 -12.00 -8.14
C VAL A 78 7.38 -12.67 -6.79
N THR A 79 6.97 -11.99 -5.72
CA THR A 79 7.17 -12.47 -4.35
C THR A 79 6.30 -13.71 -4.10
N GLN A 80 6.92 -14.77 -3.59
CA GLN A 80 6.27 -16.03 -3.18
C GLN A 80 6.33 -16.24 -1.68
N GLY A 81 7.34 -15.66 -1.02
CA GLY A 81 7.47 -15.75 0.43
C GLY A 81 8.41 -14.68 0.96
N VAL A 82 8.09 -14.19 2.15
CA VAL A 82 8.91 -13.26 2.91
C VAL A 82 9.19 -13.92 4.25
N GLY A 83 10.45 -14.29 4.47
CA GLY A 83 10.96 -14.85 5.72
C GLY A 83 11.19 -13.77 6.78
N ALA A 84 11.90 -14.12 7.85
CA ALA A 84 12.24 -13.18 8.90
C ALA A 84 13.14 -12.06 8.37
N LEU A 85 12.77 -10.81 8.67
CA LEU A 85 13.56 -9.62 8.39
C LEU A 85 13.93 -8.95 9.70
N THR A 86 15.12 -8.39 9.77
CA THR A 86 15.53 -7.56 10.90
C THR A 86 14.75 -6.24 10.91
N PRO A 87 14.61 -5.57 12.07
CA PRO A 87 13.97 -4.25 12.13
C PRO A 87 14.59 -3.22 11.17
N GLY A 88 15.91 -3.26 10.97
CA GLY A 88 16.61 -2.38 10.03
C GLY A 88 16.28 -2.67 8.56
N GLU A 89 16.09 -3.94 8.20
CA GLU A 89 15.66 -4.34 6.86
C GLU A 89 14.22 -3.94 6.56
N VAL A 90 13.32 -4.13 7.55
CA VAL A 90 11.92 -3.67 7.47
C VAL A 90 11.88 -2.15 7.29
N ALA A 91 12.64 -1.41 8.10
CA ALA A 91 12.74 0.05 7.97
C ALA A 91 13.23 0.46 6.59
N ARG A 92 14.31 -0.14 6.09
CA ARG A 92 14.87 0.15 4.76
C ARG A 92 13.86 -0.11 3.63
N ALA A 93 13.17 -1.24 3.66
CA ALA A 93 12.16 -1.57 2.65
C ALA A 93 11.01 -0.57 2.68
N LEU A 94 10.51 -0.23 3.87
CA LEU A 94 9.45 0.77 4.04
C LEU A 94 9.89 2.17 3.59
N ASP A 95 11.13 2.56 3.87
CA ASP A 95 11.67 3.86 3.48
C ASP A 95 11.82 3.97 1.95
N ASN A 96 12.17 2.87 1.25
CA ASN A 96 12.16 2.81 -0.21
C ASN A 96 10.77 3.10 -0.79
N GLY A 97 9.73 2.45 -0.25
CA GLY A 97 8.35 2.69 -0.67
C GLY A 97 7.88 4.11 -0.32
N LEU A 98 8.25 4.61 0.87
CA LEU A 98 7.90 5.96 1.31
C LEU A 98 8.50 7.02 0.38
N ALA A 99 9.73 6.84 -0.10
CA ALA A 99 10.36 7.76 -1.03
C ALA A 99 9.55 7.91 -2.34
N VAL A 100 9.03 6.79 -2.88
CA VAL A 100 8.14 6.79 -4.06
C VAL A 100 6.79 7.43 -3.74
N ALA A 101 6.20 7.10 -2.61
CA ALA A 101 4.93 7.70 -2.18
C ALA A 101 5.04 9.23 -2.02
N GLU A 102 6.14 9.72 -1.45
CA GLU A 102 6.40 11.15 -1.31
C GLU A 102 6.68 11.82 -2.66
N ASP A 103 7.33 11.15 -3.62
CA ASP A 103 7.44 11.66 -5.00
C ASP A 103 6.07 11.85 -5.65
N PHE A 104 5.22 10.82 -5.59
CA PHE A 104 3.88 10.86 -6.15
C PHE A 104 3.04 11.96 -5.49
N ARG A 105 3.16 12.13 -4.17
CA ARG A 105 2.47 13.19 -3.43
C ARG A 105 2.96 14.58 -3.85
N ARG A 106 4.28 14.81 -3.92
CA ARG A 106 4.85 16.09 -4.37
C ARG A 106 4.41 16.45 -5.79
N ARG A 107 4.18 15.45 -6.65
CA ARG A 107 3.67 15.61 -8.01
C ARG A 107 2.15 15.73 -8.09
N GLY A 108 1.44 15.66 -6.96
CA GLY A 108 -0.02 15.73 -6.90
C GLY A 108 -0.74 14.52 -7.50
N LEU A 109 -0.06 13.37 -7.62
CA LEU A 109 -0.64 12.12 -8.14
C LEU A 109 -1.45 11.38 -7.07
N ILE A 110 -1.05 11.52 -5.80
CA ILE A 110 -1.76 10.97 -4.64
C ILE A 110 -1.93 12.04 -3.57
N ALA A 111 -2.98 11.90 -2.76
CA ALA A 111 -3.18 12.73 -1.57
C ALA A 111 -2.38 12.19 -0.38
N ALA A 112 -2.45 10.87 -0.15
CA ALA A 112 -1.77 10.20 0.94
C ALA A 112 -1.59 8.70 0.67
N SER A 113 -0.70 8.06 1.42
CA SER A 113 -0.59 6.61 1.45
C SER A 113 -0.15 6.09 2.81
N ALA A 114 -0.59 4.88 3.17
CA ALA A 114 -0.12 4.14 4.33
C ALA A 114 0.50 2.81 3.86
N LEU A 115 1.74 2.56 4.25
CA LEU A 115 2.55 1.39 3.89
C LEU A 115 2.80 0.56 5.14
N PHE A 116 2.66 -0.76 5.03
CA PHE A 116 2.80 -1.71 6.14
C PHE A 116 3.71 -2.87 5.76
N LEU A 117 4.61 -3.24 6.68
CA LEU A 117 5.49 -4.39 6.56
C LEU A 117 5.88 -4.91 7.95
N ALA A 118 5.62 -6.18 8.23
CA ALA A 118 6.04 -6.87 9.45
C ALA A 118 5.64 -6.16 10.76
N GLY A 119 4.45 -5.53 10.78
CA GLY A 119 3.92 -4.78 11.93
C GLY A 119 4.38 -3.32 12.02
N GLU A 120 5.34 -2.91 11.18
CA GLU A 120 5.80 -1.53 11.08
C GLU A 120 5.03 -0.77 9.98
N ALA A 121 4.99 0.56 10.09
CA ALA A 121 4.27 1.40 9.16
C ALA A 121 5.03 2.67 8.74
N ARG A 122 4.69 3.19 7.56
CA ARG A 122 5.03 4.54 7.08
C ARG A 122 3.79 5.21 6.51
N ILE A 123 3.71 6.53 6.66
CA ILE A 123 2.62 7.34 6.13
C ILE A 123 3.22 8.47 5.30
N SER A 124 2.72 8.65 4.08
CA SER A 124 2.98 9.82 3.23
C SER A 124 1.73 10.69 3.19
N GLY A 125 1.93 12.00 3.34
CA GLY A 125 0.85 12.99 3.38
C GLY A 125 0.03 12.99 4.66
N SER A 126 -0.78 14.05 4.81
CA SER A 126 -1.72 14.21 5.91
C SER A 126 -3.15 14.22 5.35
N VAL A 127 -3.95 13.20 5.68
CA VAL A 127 -5.41 13.36 5.68
C VAL A 127 -5.79 13.67 7.12
N THR A 128 -6.41 14.82 7.35
CA THR A 128 -6.77 15.28 8.69
C THR A 128 -7.59 14.20 9.39
N LEU A 129 -6.99 13.58 10.42
CA LEU A 129 -7.68 12.67 11.32
C LEU A 129 -8.64 13.51 12.16
N ALA A 130 -9.86 13.73 11.69
CA ALA A 130 -10.92 14.09 12.62
C ALA A 130 -11.07 12.91 13.59
N ALA A 131 -10.90 13.18 14.88
CA ALA A 131 -11.30 12.26 15.93
C ALA A 131 -12.76 11.81 15.66
N PRO A 132 -13.16 10.58 16.02
CA PRO A 132 -14.53 10.15 15.85
C PRO A 132 -15.45 11.19 16.47
N ASN A 133 -16.31 11.80 15.66
CA ASN A 133 -17.39 12.63 16.18
C ASN A 133 -18.15 11.76 17.17
N LYS A 134 -18.24 12.19 18.43
CA LYS A 134 -19.21 11.69 19.38
C LYS A 134 -20.59 12.09 18.85
N HIS A 135 -21.10 11.37 17.86
CA HIS A 135 -22.55 11.34 17.67
C HIS A 135 -23.07 10.62 18.91
N ALA A 136 -23.67 11.42 19.79
CA ALA A 136 -24.43 10.94 20.92
C ALA A 136 -25.34 9.83 20.42
N GLN A 137 -25.37 8.71 21.14
CA GLN A 137 -26.41 7.72 20.96
C GLN A 137 -27.72 8.42 21.25
N GLU A 138 -28.44 8.85 20.21
CA GLU A 138 -29.86 9.10 20.32
C GLU A 138 -30.50 7.72 20.42
N GLU A 139 -30.77 7.33 21.67
CA GLU A 139 -31.74 6.30 22.03
C GLU A 139 -33.02 6.54 21.23
N PHE A 140 -33.30 5.64 20.27
CA PHE A 140 -34.67 5.47 19.79
C PHE A 140 -35.45 4.74 20.89
N ALA A 141 -36.00 5.52 21.80
CA ALA A 141 -37.18 5.14 22.57
C ALA A 141 -38.42 5.75 21.88
N ASP A 142 -39.45 4.91 21.76
CA ASP A 142 -40.85 5.19 21.38
C ASP A 142 -41.21 5.41 19.91
N ALA A 143 -41.70 4.33 19.28
CA ALA A 143 -43.13 4.18 18.93
C ALA A 143 -43.46 2.71 18.60
#